data_AF-A0A364LHB3-F1
#
_entry.id   AF-A0A364LHB3-F1
#
_cell.length_a   1.000
_cell.length_b   1.000
_cell.length_c   1.000
_cell.angle_alpha   90.00
_cell.angle_beta   90.00
_cell.angle_gamma   90.00
#
_symmetry.space_group_name_H-M   'P 1'
#
loop_
_entity.id
_entity.type
_entity.pdbx_description
1 polymer ?
#
loop_
_entity_poly.entity_id
_entity_poly.type
_entity_poly.pdbx_seq_one_letter_code
_entity_poly.pdbx_strand_id
1 'polypeptide(L)'
;MKRYSILLFSLLSVCSSSPFAKQCIDAHQLSSIGKDIKQYTKQLSCPLNLKSSDINWVMDQELPKLINKQFLGVEPPADWQNMSKLLILSCYSEGDLCDAKIQKEVSTCLTANGALLLVKYGSWLSDNCETLQNNVVNKWQEKKTVVYQLIDEIFTRIKPPLSN
;
A
#
# COMPACT_ATOMS: atom_id res chain seq x y z
N MET A 1 21.73 -27.12 49.48
CA MET A 1 20.62 -26.61 48.62
C MET A 1 21.12 -25.39 47.85
N LYS A 2 21.93 -25.56 46.79
CA LYS A 2 21.49 -25.67 45.39
C LYS A 2 20.60 -24.50 44.89
N ARG A 3 20.77 -23.28 45.42
CA ARG A 3 20.11 -22.06 44.90
C ARG A 3 20.81 -21.40 43.71
N TYR A 4 21.95 -21.93 43.25
CA TYR A 4 22.76 -21.32 42.19
C TYR A 4 22.66 -22.00 40.81
N SER A 5 21.86 -23.06 40.65
CA SER A 5 21.87 -23.87 39.40
C SER A 5 20.67 -23.67 38.47
N ILE A 6 19.66 -22.87 38.83
CA ILE A 6 18.47 -22.66 37.97
C ILE A 6 18.48 -21.26 37.31
N LEU A 7 19.15 -20.28 37.92
CA LEU A 7 19.51 -19.02 37.23
C LEU A 7 20.52 -19.25 36.10
N LEU A 8 21.17 -20.42 36.08
CA LEU A 8 22.20 -20.81 35.11
C LEU A 8 21.67 -21.61 33.90
N PHE A 9 20.37 -21.91 33.88
CA PHE A 9 19.68 -22.30 32.66
C PHE A 9 18.79 -21.14 32.22
N SER A 10 19.33 -20.33 31.32
CA SER A 10 18.67 -20.22 30.04
C SER A 10 17.16 -19.81 30.10
N LEU A 11 16.71 -18.56 30.16
CA LEU A 11 17.23 -17.34 29.52
C LEU A 11 18.09 -17.67 28.27
N LEU A 12 17.94 -18.82 27.58
CA LEU A 12 16.98 -19.00 26.51
C LEU A 12 16.80 -17.68 25.80
N SER A 13 17.92 -17.20 25.26
CA SER A 13 18.05 -17.03 23.82
C SER A 13 17.05 -16.04 23.20
N VAL A 14 16.45 -15.19 24.03
CA VAL A 14 15.99 -13.87 23.60
C VAL A 14 17.27 -13.15 23.20
N CYS A 15 17.37 -12.79 21.92
CA CYS A 15 18.58 -12.32 21.25
C CYS A 15 19.51 -13.44 20.73
N SER A 16 18.95 -14.51 20.16
CA SER A 16 19.44 -14.89 18.83
C SER A 16 19.11 -13.73 17.89
N SER A 17 20.00 -12.74 17.87
CA SER A 17 20.10 -11.74 16.82
C SER A 17 20.05 -12.49 15.50
N SER A 18 18.88 -12.53 14.87
CA SER A 18 18.76 -13.01 13.50
C SER A 18 19.56 -12.04 12.65
N PRO A 19 20.72 -12.43 12.08
CA PRO A 19 21.45 -11.59 11.13
C PRO A 19 20.74 -11.54 9.77
N PHE A 20 19.44 -11.85 9.75
CA PHE A 20 18.56 -12.04 8.60
C PHE A 20 17.33 -11.15 8.65
N ALA A 21 17.39 -9.95 9.23
CA ALA A 21 16.60 -8.87 8.66
C ALA A 21 17.21 -8.54 7.29
N LYS A 22 17.13 -9.49 6.33
CA LYS A 22 17.27 -9.16 4.92
C LYS A 22 16.32 -7.99 4.71
N GLN A 23 16.84 -6.85 4.25
CA GLN A 23 15.98 -5.84 3.64
C GLN A 23 15.32 -6.54 2.46
N CYS A 24 14.12 -7.04 2.73
CA CYS A 24 13.53 -8.05 1.87
C CYS A 24 12.87 -7.41 0.65
N ILE A 25 12.39 -6.18 0.84
CA ILE A 25 12.02 -5.29 -0.24
C ILE A 25 13.14 -4.27 -0.44
N ASP A 26 13.61 -4.14 -1.67
CA ASP A 26 14.59 -3.12 -2.06
C ASP A 26 13.91 -1.74 -2.06
N ALA A 27 14.28 -0.90 -1.08
CA ALA A 27 13.72 0.43 -0.92
C ALA A 27 14.02 1.38 -2.09
N HIS A 28 15.15 1.20 -2.78
CA HIS A 28 15.51 2.01 -3.95
C HIS A 28 14.64 1.64 -5.16
N GLN A 29 14.42 0.35 -5.39
CA GLN A 29 13.49 -0.10 -6.43
C GLN A 29 12.06 0.32 -6.13
N LEU A 30 11.60 0.16 -4.88
CA LEU A 30 10.27 0.62 -4.47
C LEU A 30 10.11 2.14 -4.64
N SER A 31 11.13 2.92 -4.31
CA SER A 31 11.14 4.37 -4.58
C SER A 31 11.04 4.68 -6.08
N SER A 32 11.72 3.89 -6.92
CA SER A 32 11.68 4.03 -8.38
C SER A 32 10.28 3.72 -8.94
N ILE A 33 9.61 2.70 -8.42
CA ILE A 33 8.20 2.38 -8.74
C ILE A 33 7.30 3.57 -8.39
N GLY A 34 7.44 4.13 -7.19
CA GLY A 34 6.67 5.30 -6.77
C GLY A 34 6.89 6.53 -7.67
N LYS A 35 8.13 6.77 -8.12
CA LYS A 35 8.45 7.83 -9.08
C LYS A 35 7.82 7.57 -10.45
N ASP A 36 7.85 6.33 -10.92
CA ASP A 36 7.27 5.91 -12.20
C ASP A 36 5.76 6.13 -12.22
N ILE A 37 5.05 5.68 -11.18
CA ILE A 37 3.61 5.94 -11.00
C ILE A 37 3.34 7.44 -10.93
N LYS A 38 4.12 8.20 -10.13
CA LYS A 38 3.95 9.65 -10.02
C LYS A 38 4.16 10.36 -11.37
N GLN A 39 5.12 9.90 -12.17
CA GLN A 39 5.37 10.47 -13.49
C GLN A 39 4.22 10.16 -14.46
N TYR A 40 3.70 8.94 -14.43
CA TYR A 40 2.52 8.56 -15.20
C TYR A 40 1.31 9.43 -14.85
N THR A 41 1.04 9.61 -13.54
CA THR A 41 -0.14 10.36 -13.09
C THR A 41 -0.06 11.87 -13.28
N LYS A 42 1.13 12.44 -13.48
CA LYS A 42 1.29 13.88 -13.83
C LYS A 42 0.59 14.27 -15.14
N GLN A 43 0.34 13.31 -16.03
CA GLN A 43 -0.34 13.55 -17.30
C GLN A 43 -1.85 13.68 -17.15
N LEU A 44 -2.38 13.42 -15.96
CA LEU A 44 -3.81 13.35 -15.72
C LEU A 44 -4.39 14.74 -15.42
N SER A 45 -5.60 14.98 -15.94
CA SER A 45 -6.25 16.30 -15.92
C SER A 45 -6.93 16.58 -14.59
N CYS A 46 -6.88 17.85 -14.15
CA CYS A 46 -7.65 18.38 -13.03
C CYS A 46 -8.94 19.07 -13.53
N PRO A 47 -9.99 19.22 -12.69
CA PRO A 47 -10.06 18.87 -11.26
C PRO A 47 -10.39 17.39 -11.01
N LEU A 48 -10.00 16.88 -9.84
CA LEU A 48 -10.27 15.53 -9.35
C LEU A 48 -11.08 15.57 -8.05
N ASN A 49 -12.39 15.78 -8.19
CA ASN A 49 -13.32 15.77 -7.08
C ASN A 49 -13.94 14.37 -6.95
N LEU A 50 -13.36 13.52 -6.10
CA LEU A 50 -13.93 12.20 -5.81
C LEU A 50 -15.16 12.33 -4.92
N LYS A 51 -16.24 11.65 -5.29
CA LYS A 51 -17.36 11.38 -4.36
C LYS A 51 -17.06 10.09 -3.60
N SER A 52 -17.72 9.90 -2.45
CA SER A 52 -17.61 8.63 -1.70
C SER A 52 -18.02 7.42 -2.55
N SER A 53 -18.93 7.58 -3.51
CA SER A 53 -19.29 6.54 -4.48
C SER A 53 -18.13 6.14 -5.40
N ASP A 54 -17.26 7.09 -5.76
CA ASP A 54 -16.09 6.83 -6.60
C ASP A 54 -15.04 6.06 -5.79
N ILE A 55 -14.82 6.47 -4.53
CA ILE A 55 -13.93 5.75 -3.60
C ILE A 55 -14.44 4.33 -3.36
N ASN A 56 -15.74 4.17 -3.07
CA ASN A 56 -16.33 2.84 -2.88
C ASN A 56 -16.12 1.98 -4.12
N TRP A 57 -16.37 2.51 -5.31
CA TRP A 57 -16.13 1.77 -6.54
C TRP A 57 -14.66 1.40 -6.76
N VAL A 58 -13.72 2.33 -6.53
CA VAL A 58 -12.28 2.05 -6.63
C VAL A 58 -11.91 0.92 -5.68
N MET A 59 -12.36 0.99 -4.43
CA MET A 59 -12.05 -0.02 -3.42
C MET A 59 -12.70 -1.36 -3.70
N ASP A 60 -13.92 -1.37 -4.25
CA ASP A 60 -14.72 -2.57 -4.40
C ASP A 60 -14.51 -3.28 -5.75
N GLN A 61 -14.08 -2.56 -6.79
CA GLN A 61 -14.00 -3.08 -8.17
C GLN A 61 -12.59 -3.00 -8.75
N GLU A 62 -11.87 -1.90 -8.50
CA GLU A 62 -10.59 -1.64 -9.15
C GLU A 62 -9.43 -2.21 -8.36
N LEU A 63 -9.29 -1.81 -7.10
CA LEU A 63 -8.15 -2.20 -6.27
C LEU A 63 -7.98 -3.73 -6.11
N PRO A 64 -9.06 -4.56 -6.08
CA PRO A 64 -8.94 -6.02 -6.10
C PRO A 64 -8.24 -6.58 -7.34
N LYS A 65 -8.17 -5.85 -8.47
CA LYS A 65 -7.39 -6.23 -9.66
C LYS A 65 -5.87 -6.19 -9.41
N LEU A 66 -5.41 -5.41 -8.42
CA LEU A 66 -4.00 -5.32 -8.01
C LEU A 66 -3.71 -6.08 -6.70
N ILE A 67 -4.68 -6.13 -5.79
CA ILE A 67 -4.52 -6.78 -4.49
C ILE A 67 -5.20 -8.15 -4.54
N ASN A 68 -4.62 -9.04 -5.34
CA ASN A 68 -5.01 -10.44 -5.46
C ASN A 68 -3.78 -11.34 -5.62
N LYS A 69 -3.99 -12.66 -5.50
CA LYS A 69 -2.90 -13.64 -5.62
C LYS A 69 -2.17 -13.62 -6.95
N GLN A 70 -2.85 -13.39 -8.06
CA GLN A 70 -2.20 -13.35 -9.37
C GLN A 70 -1.23 -12.16 -9.47
N PHE A 71 -1.60 -11.00 -8.94
CA PHE A 71 -0.76 -9.83 -8.97
C PHE A 71 0.35 -9.88 -7.91
N LEU A 72 0.05 -10.29 -6.68
CA LEU A 72 1.00 -10.28 -5.56
C LEU A 72 1.88 -11.53 -5.49
N GLY A 73 1.46 -12.65 -6.11
CA GLY A 73 2.08 -13.97 -5.94
C GLY A 73 1.68 -14.68 -4.65
N VAL A 74 0.85 -14.05 -3.81
CA VAL A 74 0.36 -14.58 -2.53
C VAL A 74 -1.04 -14.04 -2.24
N GLU A 75 -1.83 -14.79 -1.46
CA GLU A 75 -3.14 -14.31 -1.00
C GLU A 75 -3.00 -13.01 -0.20
N PRO A 76 -3.81 -11.98 -0.49
CA PRO A 76 -3.85 -10.75 0.30
C PRO A 76 -4.14 -11.02 1.78
N PRO A 77 -3.73 -10.12 2.69
CA PRO A 77 -4.08 -10.27 4.09
C PRO A 77 -5.59 -10.14 4.28
N ALA A 78 -6.17 -10.88 5.22
CA ALA A 78 -7.60 -10.79 5.50
C ALA A 78 -8.02 -9.34 5.80
N ASP A 79 -9.24 -8.99 5.36
CA ASP A 79 -9.87 -7.68 5.65
C ASP A 79 -9.11 -6.46 5.10
N TRP A 80 -8.14 -6.65 4.19
CA TRP A 80 -7.36 -5.55 3.59
C TRP A 80 -8.26 -4.50 2.94
N GLN A 81 -9.31 -4.94 2.23
CA GLN A 81 -10.17 -4.07 1.44
C GLN A 81 -10.99 -3.14 2.33
N ASN A 82 -11.64 -3.67 3.37
CA ASN A 82 -12.42 -2.86 4.31
C ASN A 82 -11.51 -1.88 5.05
N MET A 83 -10.33 -2.32 5.48
CA MET A 83 -9.42 -1.46 6.22
C MET A 83 -8.87 -0.31 5.35
N SER A 84 -8.47 -0.60 4.12
CA SER A 84 -8.04 0.42 3.16
C SER A 84 -9.18 1.39 2.82
N LYS A 85 -10.42 0.90 2.71
CA LYS A 85 -11.60 1.70 2.43
C LYS A 85 -11.92 2.65 3.59
N LEU A 86 -11.93 2.14 4.82
CA LEU A 86 -12.12 2.94 6.03
C LEU A 86 -11.04 4.02 6.14
N LEU A 87 -9.78 3.67 5.89
CA LEU A 87 -8.67 4.61 5.93
C LEU A 87 -8.87 5.76 4.92
N ILE A 88 -9.14 5.45 3.65
CA ILE A 88 -9.30 6.49 2.62
C ILE A 88 -10.50 7.38 2.92
N LEU A 89 -11.66 6.80 3.27
CA LEU A 89 -12.85 7.57 3.61
C LEU A 89 -12.68 8.43 4.87
N SER A 90 -11.82 8.02 5.81
CA SER A 90 -11.47 8.83 6.99
C SER A 90 -10.51 9.97 6.68
N CYS A 91 -9.67 9.83 5.65
CA CYS A 91 -8.63 10.78 5.31
C CYS A 91 -9.00 11.74 4.18
N TYR A 92 -10.03 11.41 3.41
CA TYR A 92 -10.56 12.25 2.35
C TYR A 92 -12.08 12.32 2.48
N SER A 93 -12.59 13.50 2.84
CA SER A 93 -14.03 13.76 2.97
C SER A 93 -14.59 14.44 1.72
N GLU A 94 -13.92 15.47 1.22
CA GLU A 94 -14.34 16.27 0.06
C GLU A 94 -13.18 17.16 -0.45
N GLY A 95 -13.36 17.76 -1.62
CA GLY A 95 -12.43 18.73 -2.21
C GLY A 95 -11.71 18.22 -3.45
N ASP A 96 -10.98 19.11 -4.11
CA ASP A 96 -10.20 18.76 -5.30
C ASP A 96 -8.87 18.11 -4.88
N LEU A 97 -8.64 16.85 -5.26
CA LEU A 97 -7.36 16.18 -5.03
C LEU A 97 -6.21 16.81 -5.82
N CYS A 98 -6.46 17.77 -6.70
CA CYS A 98 -5.44 18.62 -7.31
C CYS A 98 -5.07 19.84 -6.46
N ASP A 99 -5.86 20.20 -5.45
CA ASP A 99 -5.54 21.29 -4.54
C ASP A 99 -4.41 20.88 -3.59
N ALA A 100 -3.36 21.70 -3.52
CA ALA A 100 -2.17 21.41 -2.73
C ALA A 100 -2.44 21.31 -1.22
N LYS A 101 -3.43 22.05 -0.70
CA LYS A 101 -3.86 21.98 0.70
C LYS A 101 -4.57 20.65 0.95
N ILE A 102 -5.53 20.27 0.09
CA ILE A 102 -6.23 18.98 0.20
C ILE A 102 -5.24 17.81 0.10
N GLN A 103 -4.32 17.84 -0.87
CA GLN A 103 -3.26 16.82 -0.99
C GLN A 103 -2.42 16.70 0.29
N LYS A 104 -2.06 17.82 0.90
CA LYS A 104 -1.28 17.84 2.14
C LYS A 104 -2.07 17.27 3.31
N GLU A 105 -3.34 17.61 3.44
CA GLU A 105 -4.23 17.10 4.50
C GLU A 105 -4.42 15.58 4.37
N VAL A 106 -4.76 15.11 3.17
CA VAL A 106 -4.90 13.68 2.86
C VAL A 106 -3.58 12.94 3.12
N SER A 107 -2.45 13.46 2.62
CA SER A 107 -1.13 12.84 2.83
C SER A 107 -0.77 12.76 4.31
N THR A 108 -1.07 13.80 5.09
CA THR A 108 -0.79 13.84 6.52
C THR A 108 -1.63 12.81 7.26
N CYS A 109 -2.94 12.74 6.96
CA CYS A 109 -3.84 11.77 7.55
C CYS A 109 -3.43 10.33 7.21
N LEU A 110 -3.14 10.05 5.93
CA LEU A 110 -2.70 8.72 5.48
C LEU A 110 -1.37 8.33 6.12
N THR A 111 -0.45 9.26 6.34
CA THR A 111 0.83 8.97 7.02
C THR A 111 0.59 8.64 8.49
N ALA A 112 -0.22 9.43 9.19
CA ALA A 112 -0.53 9.22 10.60
C ALA A 112 -1.25 7.88 10.83
N ASN A 113 -2.23 7.56 10.00
CA ASN A 113 -3.00 6.32 10.11
C ASN A 113 -2.35 5.13 9.40
N GLY A 114 -1.40 5.35 8.49
CA GLY A 114 -0.66 4.31 7.78
C GLY A 114 0.15 3.41 8.73
N ALA A 115 0.57 3.95 9.89
CA ALA A 115 1.16 3.15 10.95
C ALA A 115 0.22 2.03 11.45
N LEU A 116 -1.10 2.26 11.45
CA LEU A 116 -2.08 1.23 11.83
C LEU A 116 -2.10 0.07 10.83
N LEU A 117 -1.93 0.36 9.53
CA LEU A 117 -1.80 -0.69 8.51
C LEU A 117 -0.53 -1.51 8.73
N LEU A 118 0.57 -0.88 9.12
CA LEU A 118 1.81 -1.60 9.43
C LEU A 118 1.67 -2.46 10.69
N VAL A 119 0.95 -2.00 11.71
CA VAL A 119 0.66 -2.83 12.90
C VAL A 119 -0.21 -4.02 12.52
N LYS A 120 -1.27 -3.81 11.72
CA LYS A 120 -2.22 -4.87 11.35
C LYS A 120 -1.63 -5.87 10.36
N TYR A 121 -0.86 -5.41 9.39
CA TYR A 121 -0.36 -6.22 8.26
C TYR A 121 1.14 -6.42 8.26
N GLY A 122 1.86 -5.94 9.27
CA GLY A 122 3.32 -6.03 9.36
C GLY A 122 3.84 -7.46 9.36
N SER A 123 3.19 -8.36 10.10
CA SER A 123 3.54 -9.79 10.06
C SER A 123 3.36 -10.37 8.66
N TRP A 124 2.19 -10.14 8.03
CA TRP A 124 1.93 -10.62 6.68
C TRP A 124 2.93 -10.05 5.67
N LEU A 125 3.30 -8.77 5.78
CA LEU A 125 4.32 -8.16 4.94
C LEU A 125 5.68 -8.81 5.15
N SER A 126 6.07 -9.07 6.40
CA SER A 126 7.32 -9.74 6.75
C SER A 126 7.37 -11.18 6.23
N ASP A 127 6.29 -11.94 6.43
CA ASP A 127 6.20 -13.35 6.04
C ASP A 127 6.21 -13.53 4.52
N ASN A 128 5.73 -12.54 3.77
CA ASN A 128 5.56 -12.61 2.32
C ASN A 128 6.50 -11.68 1.54
N CYS A 129 7.46 -11.05 2.23
CA CYS A 129 8.28 -9.99 1.65
C CYS A 129 9.08 -10.47 0.42
N GLU A 130 9.64 -11.68 0.44
CA GLU A 130 10.44 -12.21 -0.68
C GLU A 130 9.54 -12.49 -1.88
N THR A 131 8.33 -12.98 -1.63
CA THR A 131 7.30 -13.18 -2.67
C THR A 131 6.90 -11.85 -3.30
N LEU A 132 6.70 -10.80 -2.50
CA LEU A 132 6.36 -9.46 -2.99
C LEU A 132 7.51 -8.82 -3.76
N GLN A 133 8.74 -8.93 -3.28
CA GLN A 133 9.93 -8.46 -3.99
C GLN A 133 10.05 -9.14 -5.35
N ASN A 134 9.91 -10.46 -5.40
CA ASN A 134 10.09 -11.22 -6.64
C ASN A 134 8.93 -11.08 -7.62
N ASN A 135 7.69 -11.02 -7.13
CA ASN A 135 6.54 -10.93 -8.01
C ASN A 135 6.17 -9.51 -8.37
N VAL A 136 6.24 -8.55 -7.44
CA VAL A 136 5.82 -7.17 -7.70
C VAL A 136 6.99 -6.30 -8.14
N VAL A 137 8.05 -6.23 -7.32
CA VAL A 137 9.13 -5.25 -7.51
C VAL A 137 10.03 -5.64 -8.68
N ASN A 138 10.55 -6.87 -8.69
CA ASN A 138 11.42 -7.36 -9.76
C ASN A 138 10.72 -7.45 -11.12
N LYS A 139 9.40 -7.68 -11.13
CA LYS A 139 8.57 -7.72 -12.35
C LYS A 139 7.83 -6.41 -12.62
N TRP A 140 8.26 -5.29 -12.03
CA TRP A 140 7.56 -4.02 -12.19
C TRP A 140 7.35 -3.63 -13.66
N GLN A 141 8.33 -3.87 -14.54
CA GLN A 141 8.21 -3.53 -15.96
C GLN A 141 7.05 -4.26 -16.67
N GLU A 142 6.74 -5.48 -16.26
CA GLU A 142 5.59 -6.25 -16.76
C GLU A 142 4.30 -5.78 -16.08
N LYS A 143 4.34 -5.55 -14.76
CA LYS A 143 3.16 -5.26 -13.94
C LYS A 143 2.65 -3.83 -14.06
N LYS A 144 3.51 -2.87 -14.40
CA LYS A 144 3.13 -1.45 -14.47
C LYS A 144 2.02 -1.18 -15.47
N THR A 145 1.91 -1.96 -16.55
CA THR A 145 0.82 -1.83 -17.53
C THR A 145 -0.55 -2.05 -16.89
N VAL A 146 -0.68 -3.04 -16.01
CA VAL A 146 -1.94 -3.30 -15.28
C VAL A 146 -2.26 -2.14 -14.34
N VAL A 147 -1.24 -1.60 -13.66
CA VAL A 147 -1.40 -0.44 -12.77
C VAL A 147 -1.83 0.79 -13.57
N TYR A 148 -1.21 1.04 -14.72
CA TYR A 148 -1.54 2.16 -15.60
C TYR A 148 -2.95 2.05 -16.18
N GLN A 149 -3.35 0.87 -16.65
CA GLN A 149 -4.71 0.61 -17.14
C GLN A 149 -5.74 0.92 -16.05
N LEU A 150 -5.51 0.46 -14.83
CA LEU A 150 -6.40 0.73 -13.71
C LEU A 150 -6.45 2.23 -13.37
N ILE A 151 -5.31 2.92 -13.41
CA ILE A 151 -5.28 4.39 -13.26
C ILE A 151 -6.12 5.05 -14.36
N ASP A 152 -5.97 4.65 -15.62
CA ASP A 152 -6.73 5.22 -16.73
C ASP A 152 -8.24 4.97 -16.59
N GLU A 153 -8.65 3.78 -16.17
CA GLU A 153 -10.05 3.42 -15.91
C GLU A 153 -10.66 4.29 -14.81
N ILE A 154 -9.92 4.46 -13.70
CA ILE A 154 -10.30 5.34 -12.59
C ILE A 154 -10.49 6.76 -13.08
N PHE A 155 -9.49 7.31 -13.76
CA PHE A 155 -9.52 8.68 -14.23
C PHE A 155 -10.59 8.92 -15.29
N THR A 156 -10.82 7.97 -16.19
CA THR A 156 -11.90 8.05 -17.18
C THR A 156 -13.27 8.16 -16.53
N ARG A 157 -13.49 7.42 -15.44
CA ARG A 157 -14.75 7.47 -14.68
C ARG A 157 -14.92 8.78 -13.91
N ILE A 158 -13.84 9.26 -13.29
CA ILE A 158 -13.86 10.44 -12.41
C ILE A 158 -13.82 11.76 -13.19
N LYS A 159 -13.35 11.73 -14.44
CA LYS A 159 -13.26 12.94 -15.27
C LYS A 159 -14.63 13.62 -15.35
N PRO A 160 -14.72 14.92 -15.05
CA PRO A 160 -15.95 15.67 -15.29
C PRO A 160 -16.33 15.56 -16.78
N PRO A 161 -17.61 15.45 -17.14
CA PRO A 161 -18.01 15.58 -18.53
C PRO A 161 -17.47 16.91 -19.07
N LEU A 162 -16.92 16.88 -20.28
CA LEU A 162 -16.51 18.10 -20.98
C LEU A 162 -17.73 19.04 -21.00
N SER A 163 -17.62 20.17 -20.33
CA SER A 163 -18.59 21.26 -20.46
C SER A 163 -18.52 21.75 -21.90
N ASN A 164 -19.55 21.43 -22.69
CA ASN A 164 -19.82 22.10 -23.96
C ASN A 164 -20.23 23.56 -23.71
#